data_AF-A0A521UJL9-F1
#
_entry.id   AF-A0A521UJL9-F1
#
_cell.length_a   1.000
_cell.length_b   1.000
_cell.length_c   1.000
_cell.angle_alpha   90.00
_cell.angle_beta   90.00
_cell.angle_gamma   90.00
#
_symmetry.space_group_name_H-M   'P 1'
#
loop_
_entity.id
_entity.type
_entity.pdbx_description
1 polymer ?
#
loop_
_entity_poly.entity_id
_entity_poly.type
_entity_poly.pdbx_seq_one_letter_code
_entity_poly.pdbx_strand_id
1 'polypeptide(L)'
;MKVRRRFWVLRLIAELLKLTALATLVLGALGLVTAFGGEFATMVATGARPLGLPQLPDILFTVLGLASMAVGFVTFLVLYGISQLFYVFIAIEENTRALRQTRRVPLEEAPALPRTAELAG
;
A
#
# COMPACT_ATOMS: atom_id res chain seq x y z
N MET A 1 12.79 -27.18 -0.70
CA MET A 1 11.81 -26.46 -1.57
C MET A 1 10.61 -25.81 -0.86
N LYS A 2 10.20 -26.21 0.35
CA LYS A 2 8.97 -25.68 1.01
C LYS A 2 9.00 -24.18 1.38
N VAL A 3 10.19 -23.63 1.59
CA VAL A 3 10.36 -22.26 2.11
C VAL A 3 10.06 -21.18 1.05
N ARG A 4 10.42 -21.40 -0.21
CA ARG A 4 10.20 -20.45 -1.31
C ARG A 4 8.71 -20.25 -1.65
N ARG A 5 7.87 -21.25 -1.36
CA ARG A 5 6.40 -21.17 -1.53
C ARG A 5 5.70 -20.35 -0.44
N ARG A 6 6.26 -20.25 0.78
CA ARG A 6 5.60 -19.53 1.90
C ARG A 6 5.57 -18.01 1.70
N PHE A 7 6.62 -17.41 1.13
CA PHE A 7 6.67 -15.96 0.86
C PHE A 7 5.77 -15.53 -0.27
N TRP A 8 5.55 -16.42 -1.24
CA TRP A 8 4.69 -16.15 -2.37
C TRP A 8 3.25 -15.90 -1.92
N VAL A 9 2.79 -16.63 -0.89
CA VAL A 9 1.47 -16.46 -0.29
C VAL A 9 1.34 -15.12 0.43
N LEU A 10 2.34 -14.71 1.23
CA LEU A 10 2.32 -13.39 1.88
C LEU A 10 2.33 -12.24 0.86
N ARG A 11 3.10 -12.40 -0.23
CA ARG A 11 3.14 -11.40 -1.30
C ARG A 11 1.81 -11.29 -2.03
N LEU A 12 1.15 -12.43 -2.28
CA LEU A 12 -0.19 -12.46 -2.85
C LEU A 12 -1.22 -11.79 -1.92
N ILE A 13 -1.18 -12.09 -0.62
CA ILE A 13 -2.06 -11.46 0.37
C ILE A 13 -1.83 -9.94 0.43
N ALA A 14 -0.58 -9.48 0.40
CA ALA A 14 -0.25 -8.06 0.40
C ALA A 14 -0.78 -7.34 -0.86
N GLU A 15 -0.65 -7.95 -2.04
CA GLU A 15 -1.22 -7.42 -3.27
C GLU A 15 -2.75 -7.39 -3.25
N LEU A 16 -3.40 -8.47 -2.78
CA LEU A 16 -4.85 -8.50 -2.61
C LEU A 16 -5.32 -7.40 -1.65
N LEU A 17 -4.60 -7.15 -0.56
CA LEU A 17 -4.91 -6.06 0.38
C LEU A 17 -4.78 -4.68 -0.26
N LYS A 18 -3.81 -4.47 -1.15
CA LYS A 18 -3.70 -3.21 -1.91
C LYS A 18 -4.87 -3.03 -2.85
N LEU A 19 -5.28 -4.09 -3.54
CA LEU A 19 -6.42 -4.06 -4.45
C LEU A 19 -7.72 -3.76 -3.70
N THR A 20 -7.95 -4.38 -2.54
CA THR A 20 -9.12 -4.07 -1.72
C THR A 20 -9.05 -2.67 -1.14
N ALA A 21 -7.88 -2.19 -0.70
CA ALA A 21 -7.68 -0.82 -0.27
C ALA A 21 -8.07 0.16 -1.39
N LEU A 22 -7.55 -0.05 -2.60
CA LEU A 22 -7.86 0.79 -3.75
C LEU A 22 -9.36 0.77 -4.07
N ALA A 23 -10.00 -0.41 -4.04
CA ALA A 23 -11.44 -0.53 -4.23
C ALA A 23 -12.23 0.27 -3.19
N THR A 24 -11.84 0.22 -1.91
CA THR A 24 -12.49 1.03 -0.86
C THR A 24 -12.31 2.52 -1.06
N LEU A 25 -11.15 2.96 -1.54
CA LEU A 25 -10.90 4.36 -1.87
C LEU A 25 -11.80 4.82 -3.03
N VAL A 26 -11.92 4.00 -4.08
CA VAL A 26 -12.78 4.29 -5.23
C VAL A 26 -14.25 4.37 -4.80
N LEU A 27 -14.71 3.44 -3.95
CA LEU A 27 -16.08 3.48 -3.43
C LEU A 27 -16.34 4.73 -2.56
N GLY A 28 -15.39 5.12 -1.71
CA GLY A 28 -15.47 6.37 -0.94
C GLY A 28 -15.50 7.60 -1.85
N ALA A 29 -14.69 7.63 -2.91
CA ALA A 29 -14.69 8.71 -3.90
C ALA A 29 -16.00 8.78 -4.69
N LEU A 30 -16.59 7.62 -5.06
CA LEU A 30 -17.89 7.57 -5.71
C LEU A 30 -19.00 8.14 -4.83
N GLY A 31 -18.97 7.89 -3.53
CA GLY A 31 -19.89 8.52 -2.57
C GLY A 31 -19.81 10.05 -2.58
N LEU A 32 -18.60 10.60 -2.73
CA LEU A 32 -18.41 12.04 -2.89
C LEU A 32 -18.94 12.53 -4.25
N VAL A 33 -18.68 11.81 -5.34
CA VAL A 33 -19.17 12.16 -6.68
C VAL A 33 -20.70 12.16 -6.72
N THR A 34 -21.37 11.21 -6.06
CA THR A 34 -22.84 11.22 -5.98
C THR A 34 -23.38 12.41 -5.20
N ALA A 35 -22.67 12.84 -4.16
CA ALA A 35 -23.08 13.96 -3.33
C ALA A 35 -22.99 15.31 -4.06
N PHE A 36 -21.91 15.55 -4.81
CA PHE A 36 -21.73 16.83 -5.53
C PHE A 36 -22.19 16.79 -6.99
N GLY A 37 -22.21 15.61 -7.61
CA GLY A 37 -22.64 15.41 -8.99
C GLY A 37 -24.13 15.63 -9.19
N GLY A 38 -24.97 15.35 -8.18
CA GLY A 38 -26.40 15.66 -8.21
C GLY A 38 -26.67 17.17 -8.26
N GLU A 39 -25.96 17.95 -7.45
CA GLU A 39 -26.07 19.42 -7.44
C GLU A 39 -25.55 20.04 -8.75
N PHE A 40 -24.44 19.52 -9.28
CA PHE A 40 -23.89 20.00 -10.55
C PHE A 40 -24.79 19.65 -11.74
N ALA A 41 -25.34 18.43 -11.79
CA ALA A 41 -26.24 18.00 -12.86
C ALA A 41 -27.54 18.79 -12.88
N THR A 42 -28.12 19.10 -11.70
CA THR A 42 -29.33 19.93 -11.59
C THR A 42 -29.07 21.38 -12.00
N MET A 43 -27.92 21.96 -11.63
CA MET A 43 -27.49 23.30 -12.08
C MET A 43 -27.37 23.37 -13.62
N VAL A 44 -26.76 22.36 -14.24
CA VAL A 44 -26.61 22.29 -15.71
C VAL A 44 -27.96 22.07 -16.39
N ALA A 45 -28.82 21.20 -15.86
CA ALA A 45 -30.10 20.85 -16.46
C ALA A 45 -31.15 21.97 -16.39
N THR A 46 -31.15 22.75 -15.31
CA THR A 46 -32.17 23.79 -15.08
C THR A 46 -31.73 25.18 -15.49
N GLY A 47 -30.42 25.42 -15.71
CA GLY A 47 -29.86 26.74 -16.00
C GLY A 47 -30.03 27.77 -14.88
N ALA A 48 -30.70 27.39 -13.79
CA ALA A 48 -30.87 28.18 -12.60
C ALA A 48 -29.65 27.96 -11.70
N ARG A 49 -29.04 29.06 -11.25
CA ARG A 49 -28.17 28.98 -10.08
C ARG A 49 -29.04 28.45 -8.93
N PRO A 50 -28.65 27.38 -8.23
CA PRO A 50 -29.38 26.96 -7.05
C PRO A 50 -29.49 28.19 -6.14
N LEU A 51 -30.69 28.49 -5.66
CA LEU A 51 -31.03 29.70 -4.90
C LEU A 51 -30.27 29.83 -3.56
N GLY A 52 -29.21 29.06 -3.34
CA GLY A 52 -28.41 29.03 -2.12
C GLY A 52 -29.18 28.54 -0.91
N LEU A 53 -30.43 28.07 -1.08
CA LEU A 53 -31.25 27.50 -0.04
C LEU A 53 -31.03 25.99 -0.03
N PRO A 54 -30.20 25.46 0.89
CA PRO A 54 -29.97 24.04 0.97
C PRO A 54 -31.29 23.35 1.31
N GLN A 55 -31.74 22.43 0.46
CA GLN A 55 -32.83 21.55 0.84
C GLN A 55 -32.28 20.58 1.88
N LEU A 56 -33.06 20.28 2.93
CA LEU A 56 -32.71 19.27 3.94
C LEU A 56 -32.15 17.94 3.34
N PRO A 57 -32.69 17.39 2.24
CA PRO A 57 -32.09 16.23 1.58
C PRO A 57 -30.66 16.48 1.06
N ASP A 58 -30.36 17.65 0.50
CA ASP A 58 -29.04 17.96 -0.07
C ASP A 58 -27.96 17.94 1.01
N ILE A 59 -28.20 18.59 2.15
CA ILE A 59 -27.28 18.58 3.30
C ILE A 59 -27.00 17.14 3.74
N LEU A 60 -28.04 16.30 3.79
CA LEU A 60 -27.90 14.91 4.21
C LEU A 60 -27.00 14.13 3.24
N PHE A 61 -27.17 14.31 1.93
CA PHE A 61 -26.35 13.67 0.91
C PHE A 61 -24.91 14.17 0.91
N THR A 62 -24.68 15.47 1.09
CA THR A 62 -23.33 16.04 1.24
C THR A 62 -22.62 15.46 2.45
N VAL A 63 -23.29 15.39 3.61
CA VAL A 63 -22.73 14.85 4.85
C VAL A 63 -22.45 13.35 4.71
N LEU A 64 -23.37 12.58 4.10
CA LEU A 64 -23.15 11.15 3.84
C LEU A 64 -21.97 10.92 2.89
N GLY A 65 -21.88 11.71 1.82
CA GLY A 65 -20.79 11.65 0.85
C GLY A 65 -19.45 11.93 1.51
N LEU A 66 -19.37 12.99 2.32
CA LEU A 66 -18.15 13.35 3.05
C LEU A 66 -17.75 12.28 4.08
N ALA A 67 -18.73 11.75 4.84
CA ALA A 67 -18.50 10.67 5.79
C ALA A 67 -18.01 9.39 5.08
N SER A 68 -18.62 9.03 3.95
CA SER A 68 -18.22 7.86 3.15
C SER A 68 -16.80 8.00 2.61
N MET A 69 -16.41 9.20 2.16
CA MET A 69 -15.05 9.47 1.69
C MET A 69 -14.05 9.44 2.85
N ALA A 70 -14.38 10.02 4.00
CA ALA A 70 -13.52 9.98 5.18
C ALA A 70 -13.28 8.54 5.65
N VAL A 71 -14.34 7.73 5.76
CA VAL A 71 -14.24 6.32 6.15
C VAL A 71 -13.45 5.52 5.11
N GLY A 72 -13.72 5.73 3.81
CA GLY A 72 -13.00 5.07 2.72
C GLY A 72 -11.51 5.42 2.71
N PHE A 73 -11.18 6.69 2.95
CA PHE A 73 -9.79 7.16 3.02
C PHE A 73 -9.04 6.58 4.21
N VAL A 74 -9.64 6.58 5.41
CA VAL A 74 -9.02 5.98 6.60
C VAL A 74 -8.83 4.48 6.40
N THR A 75 -9.83 3.78 5.87
CA THR A 75 -9.76 2.35 5.58
C THR A 75 -8.66 2.03 4.56
N PHE A 76 -8.55 2.86 3.50
CA PHE A 76 -7.48 2.77 2.53
C PHE A 76 -6.10 2.90 3.18
N LEU A 77 -5.88 3.93 4.02
CA LEU A 77 -4.59 4.14 4.69
C LEU A 77 -4.20 2.94 5.57
N VAL A 78 -5.16 2.39 6.32
CA VAL A 78 -4.93 1.24 7.19
C VAL A 78 -4.57 -0.01 6.36
N LEU A 79 -5.39 -0.35 5.37
CA LEU A 79 -5.15 -1.53 4.53
C LEU A 79 -3.85 -1.39 3.72
N TYR A 80 -3.61 -0.21 3.15
CA TYR A 80 -2.38 0.07 2.42
C TYR A 80 -1.16 -0.03 3.35
N GLY A 81 -1.22 0.55 4.55
CA GLY A 81 -0.15 0.47 5.55
C GLY A 81 0.15 -0.97 5.96
N ILE A 82 -0.88 -1.76 6.23
CA ILE A 82 -0.74 -3.19 6.56
C ILE A 82 -0.07 -3.95 5.39
N SER A 83 -0.46 -3.66 4.14
CA SER A 83 0.17 -4.28 2.97
C SER A 83 1.68 -4.00 2.91
N GLN A 84 2.10 -2.77 3.21
CA GLN A 84 3.51 -2.38 3.23
C GLN A 84 4.25 -3.06 4.38
N LEU A 85 3.61 -3.25 5.52
CA LEU A 85 4.19 -3.97 6.66
C LEU A 85 4.55 -5.41 6.28
N PHE A 86 3.67 -6.10 5.54
CA PHE A 86 3.98 -7.45 5.01
C PHE A 86 5.20 -7.43 4.09
N TYR A 87 5.31 -6.44 3.20
CA TYR A 87 6.49 -6.29 2.35
C TYR A 87 7.78 -6.08 3.14
N VAL A 88 7.74 -5.27 4.21
CA VAL A 88 8.88 -5.04 5.10
C VAL A 88 9.29 -6.34 5.80
N PHE A 89 8.33 -7.11 6.34
CA PHE A 89 8.64 -8.40 6.97
C PHE A 89 9.30 -9.38 6.01
N ILE A 90 8.83 -9.46 4.77
CA ILE A 90 9.45 -10.29 3.73
C ILE A 90 10.89 -9.84 3.48
N ALA A 91 11.12 -8.53 3.32
CA ALA A 91 12.44 -7.98 3.05
C ALA A 91 13.43 -8.24 4.20
N ILE A 92 12.99 -8.12 5.46
CA ILE A 92 13.81 -8.44 6.63
C ILE A 92 14.20 -9.92 6.63
N GLU A 93 13.26 -10.83 6.30
CA GLU A 93 13.54 -12.26 6.29
C GLU A 93 14.47 -12.66 5.13
N GLU A 94 14.31 -12.05 3.95
CA GLU A 94 15.21 -12.25 2.81
C GLU A 94 16.63 -11.76 3.10
N ASN A 95 16.79 -10.56 3.68
CA ASN A 95 18.10 -10.02 4.06
C ASN A 95 18.77 -10.86 5.17
N THR A 96 18.00 -11.32 6.15
CA THR A 96 18.53 -12.18 7.23
C THR A 96 19.02 -13.53 6.68
N ARG A 97 18.37 -14.07 5.65
CA ARG A 97 18.81 -15.29 4.98
C ARG A 97 20.06 -15.09 4.15
N ALA A 98 20.14 -14.00 3.40
CA ALA A 98 21.35 -13.65 2.66
C ALA A 98 22.54 -13.55 3.61
N LEU A 99 22.41 -12.83 4.72
CA LEU A 99 23.45 -12.71 5.75
C LEU A 99 23.86 -14.06 6.37
N ARG A 100 22.90 -14.96 6.64
CA ARG A 100 23.20 -16.31 7.15
C ARG A 100 23.93 -17.18 6.11
N GLN A 101 23.68 -16.99 4.82
CA GLN A 101 24.40 -17.69 3.76
C GLN A 101 25.81 -17.13 3.60
N THR A 102 26.00 -15.81 3.63
CA THR A 102 27.33 -15.19 3.54
C THR A 102 28.22 -15.56 4.74
N ARG A 103 27.65 -15.63 5.95
CA ARG A 103 28.41 -16.03 7.16
C ARG A 103 28.80 -17.53 7.17
N ARG A 104 28.23 -18.34 6.27
CA ARG A 104 28.62 -19.75 6.09
C ARG A 104 29.70 -19.94 5.03
N VAL A 105 30.10 -18.89 4.31
CA VAL A 105 31.37 -18.91 3.58
C VAL A 105 32.45 -18.95 4.66
N PRO A 106 33.19 -20.08 4.79
CA PRO A 106 34.28 -20.16 5.75
C PRO A 106 35.29 -19.06 5.40
N LEU A 107 35.89 -18.42 6.39
CA LEU A 107 37.05 -17.53 6.23
C LEU A 107 38.31 -18.29 5.71
N GLU A 108 38.12 -19.46 5.11
CA GLU A 108 39.14 -20.41 4.70
C GLU A 108 39.70 -20.07 3.30
N GLU A 109 39.05 -19.18 2.56
CA GLU A 109 39.59 -18.53 1.36
C GLU A 109 39.97 -17.06 1.62
N ALA A 110 40.52 -16.75 2.79
CA ALA A 110 41.52 -15.69 2.79
C ALA A 110 42.70 -16.26 2.00
N PRO A 111 43.03 -15.78 0.79
CA PRO A 111 44.22 -16.25 0.09
C PRO A 111 45.36 -16.06 1.06
N ALA A 112 45.99 -17.17 1.47
CA ALA A 112 47.17 -17.14 2.30
C ALA A 112 48.12 -16.15 1.63
N LEU A 113 48.33 -15.00 2.27
CA LEU A 113 49.31 -14.03 1.80
C LEU A 113 50.56 -14.84 1.48
N PRO A 114 51.09 -14.74 0.24
CA PRO A 114 52.25 -15.54 -0.14
C PRO A 114 53.29 -15.30 0.94
N ARG A 115 53.63 -16.36 1.68
CA ARG A 115 54.72 -16.29 2.64
C ARG A 115 55.91 -15.90 1.79
N THR A 116 56.37 -14.68 1.95
CA THR A 116 57.69 -14.22 1.53
C THR A 116 58.71 -14.97 2.38
N ALA A 117 58.76 -16.29 2.22
CA ALA A 117 59.98 -17.02 2.38
C ALA A 117 60.81 -16.70 1.14
N GLU A 118 62.10 -16.43 1.37
CA GLU A 118 63.13 -16.48 0.32
C GLU A 118 63.09 -15.28 -0.64
N LEU A 119 63.96 -14.30 -0.40
CA LEU A 119 64.82 -13.61 -1.37
C LEU A 119 65.34 -12.28 -0.79
N ALA A 120 66.13 -12.40 0.28
CA ALA A 120 67.22 -11.50 0.64
C ALA A 120 68.03 -12.35 1.64
N GLY A 121 69.09 -13.05 1.22
CA GLY A 121 70.26 -12.43 0.60
C GLY A 121 71.16 -12.00 1.74
#